data_AF-A0A848WAQ2-F1
#
_entry.id   AF-A0A848WAQ2-F1
#
_cell.length_a   1.000
_cell.length_b   1.000
_cell.length_c   1.000
_cell.angle_alpha   90.00
_cell.angle_beta   90.00
_cell.angle_gamma   90.00
#
_symmetry.space_group_name_H-M   'P 1'
#
loop_
_entity.id
_entity.type
_entity.pdbx_description
1 polymer ?
#
loop_
_entity_poly.entity_id
_entity_poly.type
_entity_poly.pdbx_seq_one_letter_code
_entity_poly.pdbx_strand_id
1 'polypeptide(L)'
;MSWADAQTFQTAAGEKVTAYLFWERTCPYCQSAKSFLQEAAVQNDWLVLEMVEVSAPGSARQLFFRVSQLFGIERLGVPLVVVGARPFVGYDGDVTTGAEILTHAQNCLARNCPDLVAAVAATIADIGSGAAEKSTEPPEPTPTASVPQEVELPLIGTVAIGALSLPLLTVVLAAADGFNPCAMWVLVFLIGLLVGMKDQVRMWALGIAFLVASAGVYFAFMAAWLNLLLLLGALFWIRIAIGLVALAGGIFYLREFAVNAAGLCKITSSGQRRRVTEAFKGVVRERRFILALAGIVVLAAAVNLIELFCSAGIPAVYTQVLALSELRPWTYYSYLLLYIGVFLLDDIAIFVIAILTAQAVGFTGGYSRFAHLVGGLVMVAIGGLLLFRPELLAFT
;
A
#
# COMPACT_ATOMS: atom_id res chain seq x y z
N MET A 1 -37.02 50.39 -41.99
CA MET A 1 -36.25 50.21 -40.75
C MET A 1 -35.16 49.18 -41.04
N SER A 2 -33.92 49.66 -41.09
CA SER A 2 -32.72 48.92 -41.47
C SER A 2 -32.30 47.95 -40.37
N TRP A 3 -32.01 46.70 -40.72
CA TRP A 3 -31.27 45.78 -39.87
C TRP A 3 -29.79 45.93 -40.20
N ALA A 4 -29.09 46.75 -39.44
CA ALA A 4 -27.64 46.79 -39.40
C ALA A 4 -27.28 47.12 -37.95
N ASP A 5 -26.51 46.23 -37.32
CA ASP A 5 -25.53 46.48 -36.25
C ASP A 5 -25.39 45.23 -35.38
N ALA A 6 -24.77 44.19 -35.94
CA ALA A 6 -24.11 43.17 -35.15
C ALA A 6 -22.77 43.77 -34.66
N GLN A 7 -22.76 44.27 -33.43
CA GLN A 7 -21.53 44.71 -32.77
C GLN A 7 -20.63 43.50 -32.50
N THR A 8 -19.59 43.35 -33.31
CA THR A 8 -18.41 42.55 -32.99
C THR A 8 -17.72 43.14 -31.76
N PHE A 9 -17.81 42.45 -30.62
CA PHE A 9 -16.96 42.70 -29.46
C PHE A 9 -15.53 42.25 -29.80
N GLN A 10 -14.68 43.20 -30.19
CA GLN A 10 -13.23 43.04 -30.15
C GLN A 10 -12.80 43.14 -28.68
N THR A 11 -12.54 41.99 -28.05
CA THR A 11 -11.88 41.94 -26.74
C THR A 11 -10.42 42.31 -26.91
N ALA A 12 -9.99 43.40 -26.26
CA ALA A 12 -8.58 43.70 -26.10
C ALA A 12 -7.90 42.51 -25.39
N ALA A 13 -6.85 41.96 -25.99
CA ALA A 13 -6.04 40.94 -25.36
C ALA A 13 -5.39 41.52 -24.09
N GLY A 14 -5.35 40.74 -23.01
CA GLY A 14 -4.58 41.10 -21.82
C GLY A 14 -3.10 41.22 -22.19
N GLU A 15 -2.37 42.13 -21.54
CA GLU A 15 -0.95 42.36 -21.84
C GLU A 15 -0.07 41.20 -21.32
N LYS A 16 -0.48 40.57 -20.21
CA LYS A 16 0.20 39.42 -19.58
C LYS A 16 -0.81 38.46 -18.93
N VAL A 17 -0.39 37.21 -18.77
CA VAL A 17 -1.11 36.16 -18.02
C VAL A 17 -0.18 35.57 -16.98
N THR A 18 -0.68 35.41 -15.76
CA THR A 18 0.04 34.77 -14.66
C THR A 18 -0.30 33.28 -14.59
N ALA A 19 0.72 32.44 -14.51
CA ALA A 19 0.62 31.04 -14.14
C ALA A 19 1.17 30.86 -12.72
N TYR A 20 0.34 30.35 -11.82
CA TYR A 20 0.73 30.04 -10.44
C TYR A 20 1.10 28.58 -10.32
N LEU A 21 2.33 28.28 -9.93
CA LEU A 21 2.81 26.93 -9.63
C LEU A 21 2.92 26.77 -8.10
N PHE A 22 2.02 26.00 -7.51
CA PHE A 22 2.14 25.53 -6.13
C PHE A 22 2.98 24.25 -6.11
N TRP A 23 4.04 24.23 -5.28
CA TRP A 23 5.04 23.16 -5.30
C TRP A 23 5.66 22.88 -3.92
N GLU A 24 6.32 21.72 -3.81
CA GLU A 24 7.07 21.29 -2.63
C GLU A 24 8.45 20.76 -3.01
N ARG A 25 9.43 20.86 -2.10
CA ARG A 25 10.84 20.50 -2.38
C ARG A 25 11.05 19.01 -2.66
N THR A 26 10.27 18.15 -2.02
CA THR A 26 10.37 16.68 -2.10
C THR A 26 9.57 16.08 -3.26
N CYS A 27 8.89 16.90 -4.07
CA CYS A 27 8.01 16.46 -5.15
C CYS A 27 8.78 16.36 -6.49
N PRO A 28 8.99 15.16 -7.07
CA PRO A 28 9.74 15.00 -8.31
C PRO A 28 9.02 15.62 -9.51
N TYR A 29 7.70 15.43 -9.62
CA TYR A 29 6.88 16.04 -10.69
C TYR A 29 6.87 17.56 -10.66
N CYS A 30 7.05 18.15 -9.47
CA CYS A 30 7.17 19.60 -9.31
C CYS A 30 8.44 20.15 -9.95
N GLN A 31 9.53 19.37 -9.97
CA GLN A 31 10.77 19.80 -10.62
C GLN A 31 10.59 19.85 -12.15
N SER A 32 9.92 18.86 -12.74
CA SER A 32 9.61 18.85 -14.18
C SER A 32 8.69 20.02 -14.57
N ALA A 33 7.60 20.23 -13.82
CA ALA A 33 6.70 21.36 -14.06
C ALA A 33 7.44 22.71 -13.95
N LYS A 34 8.32 22.84 -12.96
CA LYS A 34 9.12 24.04 -12.72
C LYS A 34 10.08 24.31 -13.87
N SER A 35 10.86 23.32 -14.33
CA SER A 35 11.80 23.52 -15.43
C SER A 35 11.09 23.96 -16.70
N PHE A 36 9.98 23.30 -17.05
CA PHE A 36 9.21 23.62 -18.24
C PHE A 36 8.59 25.02 -18.17
N LEU A 37 7.91 25.36 -17.06
CA LEU A 37 7.23 26.66 -16.94
C LEU A 37 8.22 27.82 -16.83
N GLN A 38 9.39 27.62 -16.22
CA GLN A 38 10.44 28.63 -16.18
C GLN A 38 10.98 28.91 -17.58
N GLU A 39 11.26 27.86 -18.35
CA GLU A 39 11.70 28.01 -19.74
C GLU A 39 10.62 28.69 -20.59
N ALA A 40 9.36 28.29 -20.45
CA ALA A 40 8.25 28.90 -21.16
C ALA A 40 8.07 30.39 -20.81
N ALA A 41 8.22 30.79 -19.54
CA ALA A 41 8.15 32.18 -19.12
C ALA A 41 9.32 33.02 -19.64
N VAL A 42 10.51 32.42 -19.80
CA VAL A 42 11.67 33.09 -20.43
C VAL A 42 11.46 33.28 -21.93
N GLN A 43 10.84 32.31 -22.60
CA GLN A 43 10.57 32.37 -24.04
C GLN A 43 9.38 33.28 -24.41
N ASN A 44 8.53 33.60 -23.43
CA ASN A 44 7.27 34.29 -23.65
C ASN A 44 7.10 35.46 -22.67
N ASP A 45 7.36 36.69 -23.12
CA ASP A 45 7.22 37.92 -22.31
C ASP A 45 5.79 38.17 -21.78
N TRP A 46 4.79 37.51 -22.38
CA TRP A 46 3.39 37.56 -21.99
C TRP A 46 3.04 36.60 -20.83
N LEU A 47 3.91 35.64 -20.49
CA LEU A 47 3.68 34.64 -19.45
C LEU A 47 4.49 34.99 -18.20
N VAL A 48 3.79 35.28 -17.10
CA VAL A 48 4.40 35.50 -15.79
C VAL A 48 4.27 34.22 -14.96
N LEU A 49 5.38 33.69 -14.46
CA LEU A 49 5.37 32.51 -13.60
C LEU A 49 5.54 32.92 -12.13
N GLU A 50 4.52 32.65 -11.32
CA GLU A 50 4.57 32.82 -9.86
C GLU A 50 4.72 31.45 -9.20
N MET A 51 5.78 31.27 -8.42
CA MET A 51 6.07 30.01 -7.74
C MET A 51 5.79 30.12 -6.25
N VAL A 52 4.84 29.31 -5.77
CA VAL A 52 4.40 29.30 -4.37
C VAL A 52 4.83 28.00 -3.71
N GLU A 53 5.78 28.08 -2.78
CA GLU A 53 6.23 26.91 -2.00
C GLU A 53 5.28 26.68 -0.82
N VAL A 54 4.75 25.46 -0.67
CA VAL A 54 3.67 25.15 0.28
C VAL A 54 4.04 24.17 1.40
N SER A 55 5.32 23.75 1.46
CA SER A 55 5.77 22.76 2.45
C SER A 55 5.75 23.33 3.87
N ALA A 56 6.06 24.62 4.03
CA ALA A 56 6.03 25.28 5.33
C ALA A 56 4.62 25.77 5.71
N PRO A 57 4.23 25.72 7.00
CA PRO A 57 3.02 26.38 7.47
C PRO A 57 3.15 27.90 7.29
N GLY A 58 2.09 28.55 6.82
CA GLY A 58 2.08 30.00 6.60
C GLY A 58 1.05 30.45 5.55
N SER A 59 1.16 31.70 5.12
CA SER A 59 0.25 32.33 4.14
C SER A 59 0.26 31.62 2.79
N ALA A 60 1.41 31.11 2.34
CA ALA A 60 1.54 30.35 1.10
C ALA A 60 0.71 29.04 1.13
N ARG A 61 0.78 28.30 2.24
CA ARG A 61 -0.01 27.09 2.45
C ARG A 61 -1.50 27.40 2.59
N GLN A 62 -1.86 28.50 3.27
CA GLN A 62 -3.26 28.97 3.35
C GLN A 62 -3.82 29.36 1.98
N LEU A 63 -3.03 30.06 1.16
CA LEU A 63 -3.38 30.41 -0.21
C LEU A 63 -3.63 29.14 -1.03
N PHE A 64 -2.74 28.16 -0.97
CA PHE A 64 -2.93 26.86 -1.63
C PHE A 64 -4.23 26.17 -1.23
N PHE A 65 -4.54 26.11 0.08
CA PHE A 65 -5.79 25.52 0.55
C PHE A 65 -7.03 26.28 0.05
N ARG A 66 -7.03 27.61 0.13
CA ARG A 66 -8.17 28.44 -0.32
C ARG A 66 -8.39 28.37 -1.83
N VAL A 67 -7.32 28.40 -2.61
CA VAL A 67 -7.36 28.21 -4.06
C VAL A 67 -7.90 26.82 -4.39
N SER A 68 -7.44 25.78 -3.71
CA SER A 68 -7.93 24.43 -3.93
C SER A 68 -9.42 24.28 -3.59
N GLN A 69 -9.88 24.91 -2.51
CA GLN A 69 -11.30 24.97 -2.16
C GLN A 69 -12.14 25.72 -3.20
N LEU A 70 -11.65 26.86 -3.70
CA LEU A 70 -12.33 27.66 -4.73
C LEU A 70 -12.63 26.83 -5.98
N PHE A 71 -11.67 25.98 -6.38
CA PHE A 71 -11.79 25.12 -7.55
C PHE A 71 -12.45 23.77 -7.27
N GLY A 72 -12.89 23.51 -6.03
CA GLY A 72 -13.48 22.23 -5.64
C GLY A 72 -12.51 21.05 -5.80
N ILE A 73 -11.20 21.29 -5.63
CA ILE A 73 -10.18 20.25 -5.72
C ILE A 73 -10.27 19.39 -4.47
N GLU A 74 -10.92 18.23 -4.61
CA GLU A 74 -11.10 17.27 -3.52
C GLU A 74 -9.79 16.61 -3.08
N ARG A 75 -8.83 16.47 -4.01
CA ARG A 75 -7.52 15.85 -3.77
C ARG A 75 -6.41 16.88 -3.90
N LEU A 76 -5.99 17.39 -2.75
CA LEU A 76 -4.88 18.33 -2.67
C LEU A 76 -3.58 17.63 -3.06
N GLY A 77 -2.87 18.21 -4.02
CA GLY A 77 -1.61 17.68 -4.50
C GLY A 77 -0.79 18.77 -5.18
N VAL A 78 0.52 18.55 -5.20
CA VAL A 78 1.46 19.36 -5.97
C VAL A 78 2.14 18.46 -7.03
N PRO A 79 2.54 19.00 -8.20
CA PRO A 79 2.36 20.39 -8.59
C PRO A 79 0.90 20.71 -8.89
N LEU A 80 0.44 21.88 -8.44
CA LEU A 80 -0.84 22.46 -8.87
C LEU A 80 -0.50 23.72 -9.65
N VAL A 81 -0.89 23.73 -10.93
CA VAL A 81 -0.76 24.90 -11.79
C VAL A 81 -2.13 25.54 -11.98
N VAL A 82 -2.24 26.84 -11.76
CA VAL A 82 -3.48 27.57 -11.98
C VAL A 82 -3.23 28.72 -12.96
N VAL A 83 -4.04 28.78 -14.00
CA VAL A 83 -4.04 29.87 -14.98
C VAL A 83 -5.45 30.38 -15.15
N GLY A 84 -5.68 31.64 -14.77
CA GLY A 84 -7.02 32.24 -14.77
C GLY A 84 -8.01 31.45 -13.92
N ALA A 85 -9.02 30.86 -14.57
CA ALA A 85 -10.07 30.06 -13.93
C ALA A 85 -9.90 28.55 -14.10
N ARG A 86 -8.72 28.07 -14.50
CA ARG A 86 -8.48 26.63 -14.73
C ARG A 86 -7.33 26.10 -13.87
N PRO A 87 -7.60 25.07 -13.04
CA PRO A 87 -6.56 24.32 -12.34
C PRO A 87 -6.05 23.14 -13.19
N PHE A 88 -4.78 22.79 -13.01
CA PHE A 88 -4.12 21.61 -13.53
C PHE A 88 -3.42 20.91 -12.35
N VAL A 89 -3.91 19.74 -11.97
CA VAL A 89 -3.38 18.95 -10.85
C VAL A 89 -2.44 17.88 -11.41
N GLY A 90 -1.19 17.87 -10.95
CA GLY A 90 -0.16 16.97 -11.46
C GLY A 90 0.57 17.52 -12.69
N TYR A 91 1.58 16.78 -13.14
CA TYR A 91 2.36 17.12 -14.32
C TYR A 91 2.99 15.87 -14.94
N ASP A 92 2.45 15.41 -16.06
CA ASP A 92 2.87 14.17 -16.71
C ASP A 92 4.02 14.39 -17.70
N GLY A 93 4.13 15.58 -18.27
CA GLY A 93 5.23 15.97 -19.16
C GLY A 93 4.91 17.13 -20.10
N ASP A 94 5.96 17.67 -20.71
CA ASP A 94 5.99 18.88 -21.51
C ASP A 94 5.02 18.86 -22.70
N VAL A 95 4.92 17.71 -23.39
CA VAL A 95 4.07 17.55 -24.58
C VAL A 95 2.59 17.31 -24.22
N THR A 96 2.32 16.96 -22.97
CA THR A 96 0.98 16.65 -22.45
C THR A 96 0.48 17.82 -21.60
N THR A 97 0.52 17.69 -20.27
CA THR A 97 0.10 18.74 -19.33
C THR A 97 0.79 20.08 -19.61
N GLY A 98 2.08 20.08 -19.98
CA GLY A 98 2.80 21.30 -20.34
C GLY A 98 2.18 22.07 -21.51
N ALA A 99 1.92 21.37 -22.61
CA ALA A 99 1.28 21.92 -23.80
C ALA A 99 -0.15 22.39 -23.51
N GLU A 100 -0.91 21.66 -22.68
CA GLU A 100 -2.25 22.08 -22.26
C GLU A 100 -2.24 23.37 -21.44
N ILE A 101 -1.29 23.50 -20.51
CA ILE A 101 -1.13 24.72 -19.69
C ILE A 101 -0.83 25.92 -20.59
N LEU A 102 0.13 25.80 -21.53
CA LEU A 102 0.49 26.91 -22.43
C LEU A 102 -0.65 27.26 -23.39
N THR A 103 -1.33 26.26 -23.94
CA THR A 103 -2.50 26.46 -24.80
C THR A 103 -3.60 27.20 -24.03
N HIS A 104 -3.83 26.83 -22.78
CA HIS A 104 -4.81 27.53 -21.95
C HIS A 104 -4.37 28.95 -21.60
N ALA A 105 -3.09 29.16 -21.28
CA ALA A 105 -2.54 30.48 -20.97
C ALA A 105 -2.65 31.44 -22.15
N GLN A 106 -2.37 30.99 -23.38
CA GLN A 106 -2.55 31.78 -24.60
C GLN A 106 -4.02 32.14 -24.84
N ASN A 107 -4.93 31.17 -24.69
CA ASN A 107 -6.36 31.42 -24.78
C ASN A 107 -6.82 32.42 -23.73
N CYS A 108 -6.21 32.36 -22.55
CA CYS A 108 -6.53 33.23 -21.45
C CYS A 108 -6.05 34.66 -21.68
N LEU A 109 -4.89 34.82 -22.31
CA LEU A 109 -4.34 36.11 -22.73
C LEU A 109 -5.27 36.77 -23.76
N ALA A 110 -5.69 36.00 -24.77
CA ALA A 110 -6.57 36.50 -25.83
C ALA A 110 -7.96 36.94 -25.35
N ARG A 111 -8.46 36.31 -24.27
CA ARG A 111 -9.80 36.55 -23.72
C ARG A 111 -9.81 37.38 -22.44
N ASN A 112 -8.63 37.76 -21.94
CA ASN A 112 -8.43 38.50 -20.70
C ASN A 112 -9.17 37.83 -19.50
N CYS A 113 -8.83 36.58 -19.16
CA CYS A 113 -9.52 35.93 -18.04
C CYS A 113 -9.24 36.61 -16.69
N PRO A 114 -10.15 36.49 -15.73
CA PRO A 114 -9.89 36.88 -14.35
C PRO A 114 -8.79 36.02 -13.73
N ASP A 115 -7.88 36.66 -12.99
CA ASP A 115 -6.90 36.00 -12.14
C ASP A 115 -7.53 35.64 -10.79
N LEU A 116 -8.02 34.41 -10.69
CA LEU A 116 -8.70 33.96 -9.48
C LEU A 116 -7.74 33.74 -8.30
N VAL A 117 -6.48 33.43 -8.55
CA VAL A 117 -5.49 33.23 -7.47
C VAL A 117 -5.12 34.57 -6.86
N ALA A 118 -4.91 35.61 -7.67
CA ALA A 118 -4.68 36.96 -7.19
C ALA A 118 -5.86 37.48 -6.34
N ALA A 119 -7.10 37.22 -6.77
CA ALA A 119 -8.29 37.61 -6.02
C ALA A 119 -8.35 36.93 -4.63
N VAL A 120 -8.02 35.64 -4.56
CA VAL A 120 -7.94 34.91 -3.27
C VAL A 120 -6.80 35.44 -2.40
N ALA A 121 -5.62 35.71 -3.00
CA ALA A 121 -4.48 36.25 -2.27
C ALA A 121 -4.77 37.63 -1.67
N ALA A 122 -5.45 38.51 -2.42
CA ALA A 122 -5.89 39.82 -1.91
C ALA A 122 -6.86 39.68 -0.73
N THR A 123 -7.82 38.75 -0.82
CA THR A 123 -8.77 38.47 0.27
C THR A 123 -8.06 38.01 1.55
N ILE A 124 -7.01 37.18 1.43
CA ILE A 124 -6.22 36.73 2.58
C ILE A 124 -5.41 37.90 3.19
N ALA A 125 -4.89 38.80 2.36
CA ALA A 125 -4.15 39.98 2.82
C ALA A 125 -5.03 40.96 3.60
N ASP A 126 -6.27 41.18 3.18
CA ASP A 126 -7.23 42.07 3.85
C ASP A 126 -7.66 41.54 5.24
N ILE A 127 -7.75 40.22 5.39
CA ILE A 127 -8.05 39.58 6.69
C ILE A 127 -6.87 39.74 7.67
N GLY A 128 -5.66 39.99 7.18
CA GLY A 128 -4.45 40.20 7.99
C GLY A 128 -4.36 41.57 8.68
N SER A 129 -5.24 42.53 8.37
CA SER A 129 -5.17 43.91 8.88
C SER A 129 -6.41 44.38 9.66
N GLY A 130 -7.39 43.51 9.93
CA GLY A 130 -8.63 43.83 10.63
C GLY A 130 -8.75 43.11 11.96
N ALA A 131 -9.13 43.85 13.00
CA ALA A 131 -9.24 43.45 14.40
C ALA A 131 -9.84 42.05 14.67
N ALA A 132 -9.30 41.42 15.71
CA ALA A 132 -9.79 40.20 16.34
C ALA A 132 -11.29 40.30 16.67
N GLU A 133 -12.12 39.62 15.88
CA GLU A 133 -13.45 39.22 16.30
C GLU A 133 -13.51 37.70 16.44
N LYS A 134 -13.92 37.28 17.64
CA LYS A 134 -14.26 35.91 18.02
C LYS A 134 -15.00 35.21 16.88
N SER A 135 -14.30 34.33 16.21
CA SER A 135 -14.91 33.32 15.34
C SER A 135 -14.39 31.97 15.77
N THR A 136 -15.35 31.13 16.10
CA THR A 136 -15.34 29.69 16.26
C THR A 136 -14.11 29.04 15.63
N GLU A 137 -13.39 28.32 16.48
CA GLU A 137 -12.34 27.36 16.15
C GLU A 137 -12.63 26.66 14.80
N PRO A 138 -11.77 26.86 13.78
CA PRO A 138 -11.85 26.07 12.56
C PRO A 138 -11.71 24.59 12.93
N PRO A 139 -12.51 23.67 12.34
CA PRO A 139 -12.23 22.26 12.52
C PRO A 139 -10.78 22.02 12.08
N GLU A 140 -9.99 21.45 12.98
CA GLU A 140 -8.64 21.01 12.70
C GLU A 140 -8.64 20.27 11.35
N PRO A 141 -7.67 20.52 10.45
CA PRO A 141 -7.56 19.75 9.23
C PRO A 141 -7.27 18.31 9.63
N THR A 142 -8.32 17.50 9.63
CA THR A 142 -8.24 16.06 9.76
C THR A 142 -7.34 15.59 8.62
N PRO A 143 -6.25 14.84 8.89
CA PRO A 143 -5.43 14.29 7.83
C PRO A 143 -6.29 13.30 7.06
N THR A 144 -6.89 13.75 5.96
CA THR A 144 -7.61 12.88 5.04
C THR A 144 -6.54 12.12 4.27
N ALA A 145 -6.21 10.94 4.77
CA ALA A 145 -5.34 10.00 4.07
C ALA A 145 -5.96 9.71 2.70
N SER A 146 -5.28 10.16 1.65
CA SER A 146 -5.69 9.95 0.27
C SER A 146 -5.29 8.54 -0.17
N VAL A 147 -6.25 7.81 -0.72
CA VAL A 147 -6.03 6.51 -1.35
C VAL A 147 -5.41 6.76 -2.73
N PRO A 148 -4.36 6.01 -3.14
CA PRO A 148 -3.88 6.02 -4.52
C PRO A 148 -5.02 5.80 -5.51
N GLN A 149 -5.03 6.51 -6.64
CA GLN A 149 -6.13 6.39 -7.61
C GLN A 149 -5.98 5.19 -8.54
N GLU A 150 -4.79 4.61 -8.61
CA GLU A 150 -4.42 3.51 -9.48
C GLU A 150 -3.59 2.50 -8.67
N VAL A 151 -3.80 1.21 -8.91
CA VAL A 151 -2.99 0.11 -8.35
C VAL A 151 -2.48 -0.74 -9.51
N GLU A 152 -1.17 -1.01 -9.51
CA GLU A 152 -0.56 -1.94 -10.45
C GLU A 152 -0.76 -3.39 -9.99
N LEU A 153 -1.47 -4.18 -10.81
CA LEU A 153 -1.69 -5.60 -10.56
C LEU A 153 -0.74 -6.47 -11.40
N PRO A 154 -0.13 -7.52 -10.82
CA PRO A 154 0.96 -8.31 -11.44
C PRO A 154 0.58 -9.12 -12.70
N LEU A 155 -0.68 -9.08 -13.14
CA LEU A 155 -1.14 -9.68 -14.41
C LEU A 155 -2.05 -8.78 -15.26
N ILE A 156 -2.57 -7.68 -14.72
CA ILE A 156 -3.66 -6.90 -15.32
C ILE A 156 -3.19 -5.49 -15.73
N GLY A 157 -2.11 -4.97 -15.12
CA GLY A 157 -1.62 -3.61 -15.34
C GLY A 157 -2.19 -2.60 -14.33
N THR A 158 -2.09 -1.30 -14.64
CA THR A 158 -2.65 -0.21 -13.83
C THR A 158 -4.18 -0.26 -13.87
N VAL A 159 -4.82 -0.35 -12.70
CA VAL A 159 -6.28 -0.34 -12.59
C VAL A 159 -6.72 0.83 -11.73
N ALA A 160 -7.57 1.69 -12.29
CA ALA A 160 -8.14 2.83 -11.58
C ALA A 160 -9.11 2.35 -10.47
N ILE A 161 -8.73 2.57 -9.21
CA ILE A 161 -9.51 2.15 -8.03
C ILE A 161 -10.91 2.79 -8.04
N GLY A 162 -11.03 4.01 -8.57
CA GLY A 162 -12.31 4.74 -8.65
C GLY A 162 -13.31 4.18 -9.67
N ALA A 163 -12.88 3.33 -10.60
CA ALA A 163 -13.76 2.69 -11.58
C ALA A 163 -14.37 1.37 -11.09
N LEU A 164 -13.86 0.82 -9.98
CA LEU A 164 -14.34 -0.45 -9.41
C LEU A 164 -15.42 -0.22 -8.35
N SER A 165 -16.42 -1.10 -8.35
CA SER A 165 -17.34 -1.20 -7.22
C SER A 165 -16.61 -1.76 -5.99
N LEU A 166 -17.00 -1.32 -4.79
CA LEU A 166 -16.38 -1.79 -3.54
C LEU A 166 -16.26 -3.32 -3.44
N PRO A 167 -17.28 -4.14 -3.79
CA PRO A 167 -17.16 -5.59 -3.76
C PRO A 167 -16.11 -6.14 -4.72
N LEU A 168 -16.00 -5.56 -5.92
CA LEU A 168 -15.02 -5.99 -6.91
C LEU A 168 -13.61 -5.60 -6.46
N LEU A 169 -13.45 -4.39 -5.91
CA LEU A 169 -12.20 -3.92 -5.32
C LEU A 169 -11.75 -4.85 -4.18
N THR A 170 -12.68 -5.23 -3.29
CA THR A 170 -12.41 -6.19 -2.21
C THR A 170 -11.84 -7.50 -2.75
N VAL A 171 -12.49 -8.09 -3.77
CA VAL A 171 -12.07 -9.38 -4.33
C VAL A 171 -10.71 -9.26 -5.00
N VAL A 172 -10.48 -8.21 -5.78
CA VAL A 172 -9.21 -8.03 -6.52
C VAL A 172 -8.04 -7.82 -5.56
N LEU A 173 -8.18 -6.92 -4.59
CA LEU A 173 -7.11 -6.63 -3.64
C LEU A 173 -6.85 -7.82 -2.71
N ALA A 174 -7.89 -8.46 -2.20
CA ALA A 174 -7.74 -9.65 -1.35
C ALA A 174 -7.13 -10.83 -2.11
N ALA A 175 -7.47 -11.03 -3.38
CA ALA A 175 -6.84 -12.06 -4.20
C ALA A 175 -5.36 -11.76 -4.44
N ALA A 176 -5.02 -10.50 -4.76
CA ALA A 176 -3.63 -10.09 -4.93
C ALA A 176 -2.80 -10.27 -3.64
N ASP A 177 -3.41 -9.99 -2.49
CA ASP A 177 -2.82 -10.20 -1.16
C ASP A 177 -2.66 -11.69 -0.81
N GLY A 178 -3.62 -12.56 -1.15
CA GLY A 178 -3.52 -14.00 -0.91
C GLY A 178 -2.31 -14.64 -1.61
N PHE A 179 -2.00 -14.21 -2.84
CA PHE A 179 -0.80 -14.68 -3.57
C PHE A 179 0.54 -14.13 -3.03
N ASN A 180 0.67 -13.92 -1.73
CA ASN A 180 1.86 -13.42 -1.07
C ASN A 180 2.92 -14.54 -0.91
N PRO A 181 4.17 -14.34 -1.41
CA PRO A 181 5.23 -15.33 -1.30
C PRO A 181 5.55 -15.69 0.17
N CYS A 182 5.39 -14.78 1.12
CA CYS A 182 5.64 -15.04 2.54
C CYS A 182 4.64 -16.07 3.11
N ALA A 183 3.36 -15.94 2.78
CA ALA A 183 2.29 -16.85 3.22
C ALA A 183 2.48 -18.25 2.62
N MET A 184 2.72 -18.33 1.31
CA MET A 184 2.87 -19.60 0.60
C MET A 184 4.00 -20.48 1.17
N TRP A 185 5.16 -19.91 1.47
CA TRP A 185 6.30 -20.68 1.99
C TRP A 185 6.08 -21.20 3.41
N VAL A 186 5.43 -20.40 4.25
CA VAL A 186 5.04 -20.84 5.58
C VAL A 186 4.00 -21.95 5.49
N LEU A 187 3.02 -21.81 4.61
CA LEU A 187 1.99 -22.83 4.44
C LEU A 187 2.60 -24.16 3.99
N VAL A 188 3.54 -24.14 3.06
CA VAL A 188 4.30 -25.33 2.64
C VAL A 188 5.08 -25.95 3.82
N PHE A 189 5.72 -25.13 4.65
CA PHE A 189 6.39 -25.61 5.86
C PHE A 189 5.42 -26.27 6.85
N LEU A 190 4.27 -25.64 7.11
CA LEU A 190 3.21 -26.18 7.96
C LEU A 190 2.69 -27.51 7.43
N ILE A 191 2.37 -27.58 6.13
CA ILE A 191 1.96 -28.80 5.44
C ILE A 191 3.00 -29.90 5.64
N GLY A 192 4.29 -29.58 5.48
CA GLY A 192 5.37 -30.53 5.72
C GLY A 192 5.39 -31.12 7.14
N LEU A 193 5.06 -30.32 8.16
CA LEU A 193 4.92 -30.77 9.54
C LEU A 193 3.66 -31.63 9.75
N LEU A 194 2.55 -31.28 9.08
CA LEU A 194 1.26 -31.91 9.26
C LEU A 194 1.13 -33.26 8.52
N VAL A 195 1.68 -33.36 7.31
CA VAL A 195 1.58 -34.55 6.43
C VAL A 195 2.22 -35.81 7.05
N GLY A 196 3.21 -35.65 7.93
CA GLY A 196 3.83 -36.78 8.63
C GLY A 196 2.97 -37.43 9.72
N MET A 197 1.79 -36.87 10.02
CA MET A 197 0.91 -37.40 11.07
C MET A 197 0.06 -38.58 10.59
N LYS A 198 0.03 -39.63 11.41
CA LYS A 198 -0.81 -40.81 11.18
C LYS A 198 -2.30 -40.57 11.44
N ASP A 199 -2.63 -39.60 12.30
CA ASP A 199 -4.00 -39.30 12.70
C ASP A 199 -4.59 -38.18 11.83
N GLN A 200 -5.44 -38.58 10.88
CA GLN A 200 -6.06 -37.69 9.90
C GLN A 200 -6.96 -36.65 10.55
N VAL A 201 -7.71 -37.01 11.60
CA VAL A 201 -8.63 -36.09 12.28
C VAL A 201 -7.84 -34.98 12.96
N ARG A 202 -6.74 -35.33 13.62
CA ARG A 202 -5.86 -34.32 14.24
C ARG A 202 -5.17 -33.44 13.21
N MET A 203 -4.76 -34.00 12.08
CA MET A 203 -4.13 -33.24 11.01
C MET A 203 -5.07 -32.17 10.45
N TRP A 204 -6.31 -32.54 10.12
CA TRP A 204 -7.33 -31.58 9.66
C TRP A 204 -7.69 -30.56 10.74
N ALA A 205 -7.88 -31.00 11.99
CA ALA A 205 -8.20 -30.09 13.09
C ALA A 205 -7.11 -29.03 13.31
N LEU A 206 -5.84 -29.43 13.24
CA LEU A 206 -4.70 -28.54 13.40
C LEU A 206 -4.54 -27.56 12.23
N GLY A 207 -4.75 -28.01 10.99
CA GLY A 207 -4.71 -27.11 9.83
C GLY A 207 -5.89 -26.14 9.76
N ILE A 208 -7.12 -26.60 10.08
CA ILE A 208 -8.27 -25.71 10.21
C ILE A 208 -8.05 -24.69 11.32
N ALA A 209 -7.50 -25.12 12.46
CA ALA A 209 -7.17 -24.20 13.56
C ALA A 209 -6.14 -23.15 13.13
N PHE A 210 -5.14 -23.53 12.32
CA PHE A 210 -4.20 -22.57 11.73
C PHE A 210 -4.91 -21.54 10.85
N LEU A 211 -5.74 -21.99 9.91
CA LEU A 211 -6.48 -21.11 8.98
C LEU A 211 -7.44 -20.17 9.72
N VAL A 212 -8.18 -20.68 10.70
CA VAL A 212 -9.10 -19.86 11.52
C VAL A 212 -8.34 -18.87 12.39
N ALA A 213 -7.22 -19.29 13.00
CA ALA A 213 -6.38 -18.39 13.78
C ALA A 213 -5.76 -17.31 12.89
N SER A 214 -5.32 -17.68 11.68
CA SER A 214 -4.79 -16.76 10.67
C SER A 214 -5.82 -15.69 10.32
N ALA A 215 -7.02 -16.11 9.89
CA ALA A 215 -8.14 -15.22 9.59
C ALA A 215 -8.51 -14.29 10.75
N GLY A 216 -8.54 -14.82 11.98
CA GLY A 216 -8.85 -14.04 13.17
C GLY A 216 -7.80 -12.98 13.51
N VAL A 217 -6.52 -13.34 13.40
CA VAL A 217 -5.40 -12.41 13.62
C VAL A 217 -5.40 -11.34 12.53
N TYR A 218 -5.55 -11.73 11.27
CA TYR A 218 -5.60 -10.79 10.14
C TYR A 218 -6.78 -9.82 10.24
N PHE A 219 -7.98 -10.33 10.59
CA PHE A 219 -9.14 -9.50 10.87
C PHE A 219 -8.86 -8.50 11.98
N ALA A 220 -8.28 -8.96 13.09
CA ALA A 220 -7.97 -8.08 14.22
C ALA A 220 -7.00 -6.96 13.80
N PHE A 221 -6.01 -7.25 12.96
CA PHE A 221 -5.12 -6.23 12.41
C PHE A 221 -5.84 -5.22 11.53
N MET A 222 -6.64 -5.67 10.56
CA MET A 222 -7.40 -4.77 9.67
C MET A 222 -8.47 -3.96 10.43
N ALA A 223 -9.05 -4.52 11.48
CA ALA A 223 -10.04 -3.85 12.32
C ALA A 223 -9.41 -2.83 13.29
N ALA A 224 -8.20 -3.09 13.79
CA ALA A 224 -7.50 -2.23 14.76
C ALA A 224 -6.71 -1.07 14.11
N TRP A 225 -6.92 -0.82 12.82
CA TRP A 225 -6.12 0.06 11.95
C TRP A 225 -5.96 1.51 12.45
N LEU A 226 -6.92 2.05 13.21
CA LEU A 226 -6.98 3.48 13.55
C LEU A 226 -5.88 3.99 14.51
N ASN A 227 -5.02 3.12 15.05
CA ASN A 227 -3.87 3.51 15.91
C ASN A 227 -2.51 3.39 15.20
N LEU A 228 -2.47 3.00 13.92
CA LEU A 228 -1.26 2.58 13.23
C LEU A 228 -0.37 3.71 12.70
N LEU A 229 -0.83 4.97 12.73
CA LEU A 229 -0.02 6.13 12.36
C LEU A 229 1.23 6.30 13.26
N LEU A 230 1.21 5.75 14.48
CA LEU A 230 2.38 5.64 15.37
C LEU A 230 3.30 4.45 15.04
N LEU A 231 2.82 3.45 14.27
CA LEU A 231 3.56 2.22 13.97
C LEU A 231 4.40 2.32 12.68
N LEU A 232 4.11 3.27 11.77
CA LEU A 232 4.88 3.43 10.52
C LEU A 232 6.40 3.56 10.75
N GLY A 233 6.82 4.22 11.84
CA GLY A 233 8.24 4.30 12.23
C GLY A 233 8.82 2.98 12.77
N ALA A 234 8.00 2.12 13.38
CA ALA A 234 8.38 0.79 13.85
C ALA A 234 8.47 -0.23 12.70
N LEU A 235 7.68 -0.06 11.63
CA LEU A 235 7.68 -0.96 10.47
C LEU A 235 9.06 -1.04 9.80
N PHE A 236 9.83 0.05 9.77
CA PHE A 236 11.19 0.06 9.23
C PHE A 236 12.12 -0.90 9.99
N TRP A 237 12.15 -0.81 11.33
CA TRP A 237 13.01 -1.63 12.16
C TRP A 237 12.59 -3.10 12.17
N ILE A 238 11.27 -3.36 12.18
CA ILE A 238 10.75 -4.73 12.14
C ILE A 238 11.05 -5.38 10.79
N ARG A 239 10.92 -4.65 9.68
CA ARG A 239 11.31 -5.13 8.35
C ARG A 239 12.78 -5.54 8.30
N ILE A 240 13.68 -4.72 8.86
CA ILE A 240 15.11 -5.05 8.94
C ILE A 240 15.30 -6.34 9.76
N ALA A 241 14.65 -6.45 10.91
CA ALA A 241 14.74 -7.64 11.76
C ALA A 241 14.27 -8.91 11.01
N ILE A 242 13.14 -8.85 10.31
CA ILE A 242 12.60 -9.97 9.52
C ILE A 242 13.53 -10.31 8.35
N GLY A 243 14.04 -9.32 7.62
CA GLY A 243 15.00 -9.53 6.54
C GLY A 243 16.27 -10.25 7.01
N LEU A 244 16.80 -9.87 8.18
CA LEU A 244 17.95 -10.55 8.80
C LEU A 244 17.63 -11.99 9.20
N VAL A 245 16.46 -12.24 9.81
CA VAL A 245 16.02 -13.60 10.18
C VAL A 245 15.83 -14.47 8.94
N ALA A 246 15.19 -13.95 7.89
CA ALA A 246 14.99 -14.64 6.62
C ALA A 246 16.33 -14.97 5.94
N LEU A 247 17.30 -14.04 5.94
CA LEU A 247 18.66 -14.30 5.45
C LEU A 247 19.37 -15.36 6.28
N ALA A 248 19.32 -15.26 7.61
CA ALA A 248 19.95 -16.25 8.49
C ALA A 248 19.35 -17.65 8.29
N GLY A 249 18.02 -17.75 8.24
CA GLY A 249 17.29 -19.00 7.99
C GLY A 249 17.54 -19.57 6.60
N GLY A 250 17.54 -18.73 5.57
CA GLY A 250 17.82 -19.13 4.19
C GLY A 250 19.26 -19.62 4.01
N ILE A 251 20.25 -18.90 4.56
CA ILE A 251 21.66 -19.32 4.57
C ILE A 251 21.82 -20.62 5.35
N PHE A 252 21.11 -20.78 6.48
CA PHE A 252 21.12 -22.02 7.24
C PHE A 252 20.59 -23.20 6.41
N TYR A 253 19.46 -23.05 5.71
CA TYR A 253 18.93 -24.09 4.84
C TYR A 253 19.84 -24.41 3.65
N LEU A 254 20.47 -23.41 3.03
CA LEU A 254 21.45 -23.63 1.96
C LEU A 254 22.71 -24.35 2.47
N ARG A 255 23.19 -23.99 3.66
CA ARG A 255 24.32 -24.66 4.32
C ARG A 255 23.97 -26.10 4.65
N GLU A 256 22.77 -26.35 5.16
CA GLU A 256 22.31 -27.70 5.47
C GLU A 256 22.17 -28.56 4.21
N PHE A 257 21.68 -28.00 3.10
CA PHE A 257 21.68 -28.66 1.79
C PHE A 257 23.10 -29.01 1.30
N ALA A 258 24.07 -28.11 1.50
CA ALA A 258 25.45 -28.30 1.07
C ALA A 258 26.22 -29.31 1.94
N VAL A 259 25.96 -29.33 3.26
CA VAL A 259 26.70 -30.16 4.23
C VAL A 259 26.06 -31.54 4.43
N ASN A 260 24.73 -31.67 4.35
CA ASN A 260 24.00 -32.93 4.54
C ASN A 260 23.59 -33.55 3.19
N ALA A 261 24.56 -34.01 2.41
CA ALA A 261 24.35 -34.60 1.09
C ALA A 261 23.55 -35.93 1.08
N ALA A 262 23.27 -36.53 2.24
CA ALA A 262 22.62 -37.84 2.36
C ALA A 262 21.12 -37.78 2.75
N GLY A 263 20.53 -36.62 3.02
CA GLY A 263 19.11 -36.52 3.43
C GLY A 263 18.75 -37.28 4.73
N LEU A 264 19.76 -37.72 5.48
CA LEU A 264 19.61 -38.42 6.74
C LEU A 264 19.88 -37.44 7.87
N CYS A 265 18.91 -37.28 8.78
CA CYS A 265 19.10 -36.53 10.02
C CYS A 265 20.40 -36.98 10.70
N LYS A 266 21.37 -36.06 10.83
CA LYS A 266 22.53 -36.23 11.69
C LYS A 266 22.09 -36.03 13.14
N ILE A 267 21.29 -36.96 13.67
CA ILE A 267 20.82 -36.94 15.06
C ILE A 267 21.25 -38.23 15.75
N THR A 268 22.35 -38.07 16.48
CA THR A 268 22.61 -38.55 17.84
C THR A 268 22.56 -40.05 18.12
N SER A 269 23.50 -40.48 18.97
CA SER A 269 23.58 -41.83 19.51
C SER A 269 22.23 -42.27 20.10
N SER A 270 21.80 -43.45 19.69
CA SER A 270 20.49 -44.06 19.93
C SER A 270 20.06 -44.16 21.40
N GLY A 271 20.99 -44.07 22.36
CA GLY A 271 20.72 -44.17 23.80
C GLY A 271 20.13 -42.92 24.45
N GLN A 272 20.59 -41.72 24.08
CA GLN A 272 20.13 -40.46 24.69
C GLN A 272 18.76 -40.03 24.15
N ARG A 273 18.52 -40.28 22.86
CA ARG A 273 17.23 -40.04 22.20
C ARG A 273 16.11 -40.85 22.84
N ARG A 274 16.38 -42.10 23.24
CA ARG A 274 15.37 -42.99 23.85
C ARG A 274 14.95 -42.53 25.26
N ARG A 275 15.90 -42.13 26.11
CA ARG A 275 15.62 -41.59 27.47
C ARG A 275 14.86 -40.27 27.44
N VAL A 276 15.24 -39.34 26.55
CA VAL A 276 14.50 -38.08 26.40
C VAL A 276 13.11 -38.36 25.86
N THR A 277 12.96 -39.23 24.85
CA THR A 277 11.65 -39.53 24.27
C THR A 277 10.73 -40.30 25.23
N GLU A 278 11.25 -41.15 26.13
CA GLU A 278 10.46 -41.83 27.16
C GLU A 278 10.06 -40.91 28.32
N ALA A 279 10.98 -40.06 28.80
CA ALA A 279 10.65 -39.03 29.80
C ALA A 279 9.60 -38.03 29.27
N PHE A 280 9.70 -37.67 27.99
CA PHE A 280 8.73 -36.81 27.29
C PHE A 280 7.45 -37.55 26.87
N LYS A 281 7.41 -38.88 26.90
CA LYS A 281 6.18 -39.67 26.68
C LYS A 281 5.35 -39.79 27.95
N GLY A 282 5.97 -39.82 29.13
CA GLY A 282 5.31 -39.90 30.43
C GLY A 282 4.55 -38.63 30.84
N VAL A 283 5.04 -37.45 30.46
CA VAL A 283 4.42 -36.15 30.82
C VAL A 283 3.31 -35.73 29.83
N VAL A 284 3.18 -36.42 28.69
CA VAL A 284 2.54 -35.85 27.50
C VAL A 284 1.57 -36.84 26.84
N ARG A 285 0.71 -37.52 27.59
CA ARG A 285 -0.48 -38.20 27.03
C ARG A 285 -1.72 -37.44 27.52
N GLU A 286 -2.68 -37.20 26.62
CA GLU A 286 -3.75 -36.17 26.66
C GLU A 286 -3.32 -34.70 26.38
N ARG A 287 -2.26 -34.15 27.01
CA ARG A 287 -1.88 -32.71 26.85
C ARG A 287 -1.32 -32.30 25.46
N ARG A 288 -1.04 -33.23 24.54
CA ARG A 288 -0.43 -32.95 23.22
C ARG A 288 -1.30 -32.12 22.29
N PHE A 289 -2.60 -32.37 22.27
CA PHE A 289 -3.46 -31.70 21.29
C PHE A 289 -3.65 -30.23 21.62
N ILE A 290 -3.90 -29.89 22.89
CA ILE A 290 -4.04 -28.49 23.33
C ILE A 290 -2.72 -27.73 23.20
N LEU A 291 -1.58 -28.34 23.55
CA LEU A 291 -0.26 -27.73 23.35
C LEU A 291 0.07 -27.55 21.86
N ALA A 292 -0.27 -28.51 21.00
CA ALA A 292 -0.11 -28.39 19.55
C ALA A 292 -1.04 -27.32 18.97
N LEU A 293 -2.28 -27.25 19.45
CA LEU A 293 -3.27 -26.24 19.06
C LEU A 293 -2.78 -24.84 19.44
N ALA A 294 -2.34 -24.66 20.70
CA ALA A 294 -1.75 -23.40 21.16
C ALA A 294 -0.50 -23.04 20.36
N GLY A 295 0.39 -24.02 20.09
CA GLY A 295 1.56 -23.82 19.25
C GLY A 295 1.22 -23.38 17.82
N ILE A 296 0.16 -23.94 17.23
CA ILE A 296 -0.33 -23.55 15.91
C ILE A 296 -0.95 -22.16 15.92
N VAL A 297 -1.71 -21.79 16.95
CA VAL A 297 -2.28 -20.44 17.07
C VAL A 297 -1.15 -19.41 17.19
N VAL A 298 -0.13 -19.68 18.02
CA VAL A 298 1.05 -18.80 18.15
C VAL A 298 1.82 -18.73 16.83
N LEU A 299 2.00 -19.86 16.14
CA LEU A 299 2.64 -19.90 14.83
C LEU A 299 1.84 -19.07 13.82
N ALA A 300 0.52 -19.22 13.75
CA ALA A 300 -0.36 -18.45 12.87
C ALA A 300 -0.24 -16.95 13.15
N ALA A 301 -0.24 -16.54 14.42
CA ALA A 301 -0.06 -15.14 14.79
C ALA A 301 1.32 -14.59 14.37
N ALA A 302 2.38 -15.35 14.59
CA ALA A 302 3.74 -14.96 14.18
C ALA A 302 3.86 -14.84 12.66
N VAL A 303 3.20 -15.73 11.92
CA VAL A 303 3.20 -15.76 10.46
C VAL A 303 2.42 -14.58 9.90
N ASN A 304 1.21 -14.33 10.41
CA ASN A 304 0.40 -13.18 9.99
C ASN A 304 1.11 -11.86 10.29
N LEU A 305 1.88 -11.81 11.39
CA LEU A 305 2.71 -10.66 11.68
C LEU A 305 3.77 -10.47 10.59
N ILE A 306 4.46 -11.52 10.16
CA ILE A 306 5.46 -11.45 9.07
C ILE A 306 4.79 -11.07 7.74
N GLU A 307 3.66 -11.68 7.43
CA GLU A 307 2.85 -11.44 6.24
C GLU A 307 2.41 -10.00 6.11
N LEU A 308 1.96 -9.39 7.21
CA LEU A 308 1.66 -7.97 7.27
C LEU A 308 2.83 -7.14 6.75
N PHE A 309 4.08 -7.49 7.01
CA PHE A 309 5.22 -6.73 6.45
C PHE A 309 5.48 -6.98 4.97
N CYS A 310 5.05 -8.13 4.45
CA CYS A 310 5.22 -8.49 3.04
C CYS A 310 4.14 -7.85 2.15
N SER A 311 2.92 -7.63 2.65
CA SER A 311 1.80 -7.10 1.85
C SER A 311 1.00 -5.95 2.50
N ALA A 312 1.45 -5.35 3.60
CA ALA A 312 0.75 -4.29 4.36
C ALA A 312 0.15 -3.15 3.52
N GLY A 313 0.76 -2.82 2.38
CA GLY A 313 0.26 -1.79 1.49
C GLY A 313 -1.16 -2.06 0.99
N ILE A 314 -1.49 -3.32 0.65
CA ILE A 314 -2.80 -3.66 0.08
C ILE A 314 -3.92 -3.52 1.13
N PRO A 315 -3.83 -4.12 2.34
CA PRO A 315 -4.78 -3.88 3.42
C PRO A 315 -4.89 -2.42 3.82
N ALA A 316 -3.77 -1.67 3.83
CA ALA A 316 -3.76 -0.25 4.17
C ALA A 316 -4.61 0.59 3.23
N VAL A 317 -4.38 0.41 1.93
CA VAL A 317 -5.12 1.10 0.87
C VAL A 317 -6.60 0.72 0.95
N TYR A 318 -6.90 -0.57 1.13
CA TYR A 318 -8.28 -1.05 1.20
C TYR A 318 -9.04 -0.52 2.42
N THR A 319 -8.49 -0.60 3.63
CA THR A 319 -9.14 -0.08 4.84
C THR A 319 -9.32 1.43 4.77
N GLN A 320 -8.40 2.14 4.11
CA GLN A 320 -8.53 3.57 3.85
C GLN A 320 -9.69 3.87 2.88
N VAL A 321 -9.85 3.13 1.78
CA VAL A 321 -11.03 3.26 0.89
C VAL A 321 -12.32 3.02 1.66
N LEU A 322 -12.33 2.00 2.51
CA LEU A 322 -13.50 1.61 3.29
C LEU A 322 -13.89 2.67 4.33
N ALA A 323 -12.90 3.32 4.94
CA ALA A 323 -13.08 4.42 5.88
C ALA A 323 -13.61 5.69 5.18
N LEU A 324 -13.11 6.00 3.99
CA LEU A 324 -13.56 7.16 3.20
C LEU A 324 -14.94 6.97 2.56
N SER A 325 -15.42 5.73 2.46
CA SER A 325 -16.73 5.41 1.88
C SER A 325 -17.92 5.65 2.85
N GLU A 326 -17.66 6.21 4.04
CA GLU A 326 -18.67 6.52 5.09
C GLU A 326 -19.70 5.40 5.34
N LEU A 327 -19.21 4.16 5.39
CA LEU A 327 -20.07 2.99 5.52
C LEU A 327 -20.61 2.83 6.95
N ARG A 328 -21.80 2.21 7.05
CA ARG A 328 -22.31 1.72 8.35
C ARG A 328 -21.33 0.67 8.92
N PRO A 329 -21.15 0.60 10.25
CA PRO A 329 -20.21 -0.33 10.87
C PRO A 329 -20.37 -1.79 10.42
N TRP A 330 -21.61 -2.28 10.33
CA TRP A 330 -21.89 -3.65 9.86
C TRP A 330 -21.43 -3.90 8.42
N THR A 331 -21.62 -2.91 7.54
CA THR A 331 -21.20 -3.00 6.13
C THR A 331 -19.68 -2.97 6.04
N TYR A 332 -19.02 -2.10 6.80
CA TYR A 332 -17.56 -2.06 6.92
C TYR A 332 -16.99 -3.43 7.34
N TYR A 333 -17.48 -4.02 8.43
CA TYR A 333 -17.00 -5.33 8.88
C TYR A 333 -17.35 -6.47 7.93
N SER A 334 -18.48 -6.40 7.21
CA SER A 334 -18.82 -7.39 6.18
C SER A 334 -17.84 -7.38 5.01
N TYR A 335 -17.34 -6.20 4.63
CA TYR A 335 -16.31 -6.03 3.61
C TYR A 335 -14.93 -6.50 4.09
N LEU A 336 -14.60 -6.34 5.38
CA LEU A 336 -13.40 -6.97 5.96
C LEU A 336 -13.51 -8.50 5.97
N LEU A 337 -14.67 -9.05 6.31
CA LEU A 337 -14.88 -10.50 6.26
C LEU A 337 -14.82 -11.05 4.83
N LEU A 338 -15.38 -10.32 3.85
CA LEU A 338 -15.27 -10.68 2.45
C LEU A 338 -13.81 -10.67 1.99
N TYR A 339 -13.06 -9.62 2.37
CA TYR A 339 -11.62 -9.53 2.09
C TYR A 339 -10.90 -10.78 2.60
N ILE A 340 -11.07 -11.12 3.87
CA ILE A 340 -10.41 -12.27 4.49
C ILE A 340 -10.85 -13.59 3.86
N GLY A 341 -12.13 -13.72 3.50
CA GLY A 341 -12.63 -14.92 2.85
C GLY A 341 -11.97 -15.17 1.49
N VAL A 342 -11.72 -14.12 0.71
CA VAL A 342 -11.01 -14.21 -0.57
C VAL A 342 -9.52 -14.44 -0.35
N PHE A 343 -8.91 -13.70 0.57
CA PHE A 343 -7.51 -13.85 0.97
C PHE A 343 -7.18 -15.26 1.49
N LEU A 344 -8.09 -15.92 2.21
CA LEU A 344 -7.86 -17.27 2.74
C LEU A 344 -8.11 -18.37 1.69
N LEU A 345 -8.68 -18.02 0.53
CA LEU A 345 -9.16 -19.01 -0.44
C LEU A 345 -8.01 -19.77 -1.09
N ASP A 346 -6.91 -19.11 -1.42
CA ASP A 346 -5.72 -19.75 -1.97
C ASP A 346 -4.98 -20.58 -0.91
N ASP A 347 -4.90 -20.09 0.33
CA ASP A 347 -4.38 -20.84 1.48
C ASP A 347 -5.15 -22.16 1.71
N ILE A 348 -6.48 -22.08 1.70
CA ILE A 348 -7.37 -23.25 1.77
C ILE A 348 -7.10 -24.18 0.58
N ALA A 349 -7.02 -23.64 -0.64
CA ALA A 349 -6.80 -24.44 -1.84
C ALA A 349 -5.48 -25.20 -1.78
N ILE A 350 -4.38 -24.52 -1.44
CA ILE A 350 -3.04 -25.13 -1.32
C ILE A 350 -3.04 -26.18 -0.21
N PHE A 351 -3.61 -25.87 0.96
CA PHE A 351 -3.70 -26.81 2.08
C PHE A 351 -4.47 -28.08 1.72
N VAL A 352 -5.65 -27.95 1.11
CA VAL A 352 -6.50 -29.07 0.69
C VAL A 352 -5.80 -29.91 -0.37
N ILE A 353 -5.27 -29.28 -1.43
CA ILE A 353 -4.53 -29.98 -2.50
C ILE A 353 -3.36 -30.75 -1.90
N ALA A 354 -2.58 -30.12 -1.02
CA ALA A 354 -1.42 -30.75 -0.44
C ALA A 354 -1.78 -31.96 0.44
N ILE A 355 -2.82 -31.88 1.26
CA ILE A 355 -3.25 -33.02 2.07
C ILE A 355 -3.73 -34.18 1.19
N LEU A 356 -4.58 -33.90 0.19
CA LEU A 356 -5.10 -34.93 -0.71
C LEU A 356 -3.96 -35.60 -1.51
N THR A 357 -3.00 -34.80 -1.97
CA THR A 357 -1.85 -35.29 -2.76
C THR A 357 -0.83 -36.04 -1.88
N ALA A 358 -0.62 -35.58 -0.65
CA ALA A 358 0.28 -36.20 0.33
C ALA A 358 -0.13 -37.63 0.70
N GLN A 359 -1.45 -37.84 0.87
CA GLN A 359 -2.02 -39.15 1.14
C GLN A 359 -1.83 -40.12 -0.05
N ALA A 360 -1.70 -39.58 -1.27
CA ALA A 360 -1.53 -40.36 -2.50
C ALA A 360 -0.08 -40.69 -2.84
N VAL A 361 0.90 -39.82 -2.52
CA VAL A 361 2.26 -39.93 -3.08
C VAL A 361 3.34 -40.34 -2.07
N GLY A 362 3.14 -40.18 -0.75
CA GLY A 362 4.13 -40.59 0.25
C GLY A 362 5.49 -39.90 0.09
N PHE A 363 5.71 -38.79 0.79
CA PHE A 363 6.93 -37.98 0.64
C PHE A 363 8.22 -38.79 0.85
N THR A 364 8.99 -38.96 -0.23
CA THR A 364 10.30 -39.62 -0.22
C THR A 364 11.39 -38.60 0.17
N GLY A 365 12.49 -39.08 0.78
CA GLY A 365 13.57 -38.23 1.31
C GLY A 365 14.24 -37.28 0.30
N GLY A 366 14.10 -37.52 -1.00
CA GLY A 366 14.57 -36.62 -2.05
C GLY A 366 13.81 -35.30 -2.12
N TYR A 367 12.51 -35.30 -1.79
CA TYR A 367 11.66 -34.12 -1.83
C TYR A 367 12.04 -33.08 -0.76
N SER A 368 12.36 -33.55 0.46
CA SER A 368 12.81 -32.69 1.56
C SER A 368 14.12 -31.96 1.23
N ARG A 369 15.06 -32.65 0.56
CA ARG A 369 16.33 -32.04 0.15
C ARG A 369 16.12 -30.96 -0.91
N PHE A 370 15.27 -31.19 -1.90
CA PHE A 370 14.92 -30.19 -2.91
C PHE A 370 14.17 -29.00 -2.29
N ALA A 371 13.25 -29.26 -1.36
CA ALA A 371 12.54 -28.22 -0.63
C ALA A 371 13.47 -27.31 0.20
N HIS A 372 14.51 -27.86 0.84
CA HIS A 372 15.51 -27.06 1.55
C HIS A 372 16.35 -26.18 0.61
N LEU A 373 16.69 -26.67 -0.58
CA LEU A 373 17.43 -25.87 -1.57
C LEU A 373 16.58 -24.72 -2.09
N VAL A 374 15.37 -25.02 -2.61
CA VAL A 374 14.49 -24.01 -3.21
C VAL A 374 14.00 -23.03 -2.14
N GLY A 375 13.55 -23.53 -0.99
CA GLY A 375 13.12 -22.69 0.13
C GLY A 375 14.25 -21.82 0.69
N GLY A 376 15.47 -22.35 0.78
CA GLY A 376 16.65 -21.59 1.20
C GLY A 376 17.02 -20.48 0.22
N LEU A 377 17.04 -20.78 -1.09
CA LEU A 377 17.33 -19.80 -2.15
C LEU A 377 16.29 -18.67 -2.13
N VAL A 378 15.01 -19.01 -2.03
CA VAL A 378 13.91 -18.04 -2.03
C VAL A 378 13.90 -17.21 -0.73
N MET A 379 14.14 -17.80 0.44
CA MET A 379 14.28 -17.05 1.69
C MET A 379 15.45 -16.05 1.65
N VAL A 380 16.58 -16.43 1.06
CA VAL A 380 17.72 -15.52 0.89
C VAL A 380 17.37 -14.40 -0.08
N ALA A 381 16.71 -14.71 -1.20
CA ALA A 381 16.31 -13.71 -2.19
C ALA A 381 15.31 -12.70 -1.59
N ILE A 382 14.27 -13.18 -0.91
CA ILE A 382 13.26 -12.32 -0.25
C ILE A 382 13.91 -11.52 0.90
N GLY A 383 14.72 -12.16 1.74
CA GLY A 383 15.42 -11.47 2.83
C GLY A 383 16.38 -10.38 2.33
N GLY A 384 17.08 -10.63 1.22
CA GLY A 384 17.91 -9.63 0.55
C GLY A 384 17.09 -8.47 -0.04
N LEU A 385 16.00 -8.77 -0.74
CA LEU A 385 15.09 -7.76 -1.28
C LEU A 385 14.50 -6.88 -0.16
N LEU A 386 14.09 -7.49 0.96
CA LEU A 386 13.56 -6.77 2.13
C LEU A 386 14.57 -5.76 2.73
N LEU A 387 15.87 -6.06 2.68
CA LEU A 387 16.93 -5.19 3.23
C LEU A 387 17.44 -4.14 2.25
N PHE A 388 17.62 -4.49 0.97
CA PHE A 388 18.36 -3.65 0.03
C PHE A 388 17.47 -2.90 -0.97
N ARG A 389 16.35 -3.49 -1.39
CA ARG A 389 15.45 -2.90 -2.40
C ARG A 389 14.00 -3.13 -2.00
N PRO A 390 13.57 -2.50 -0.90
CA PRO A 390 12.27 -2.75 -0.33
C PRO A 390 11.10 -2.44 -1.26
N GLU A 391 11.28 -1.44 -2.13
CA GLU A 391 10.36 -1.04 -3.20
C GLU A 391 10.07 -2.12 -4.26
N LEU A 392 10.93 -3.14 -4.43
CA LEU A 392 10.65 -4.22 -5.39
C LEU A 392 9.63 -5.24 -4.86
N LEU A 393 9.36 -5.22 -3.56
CA LEU A 393 8.39 -6.10 -2.90
C LEU A 393 7.11 -5.36 -2.52
N ALA A 394 7.22 -4.07 -2.22
CA ALA A 394 6.07 -3.21 -1.98
C ALA A 394 5.64 -2.64 -3.33
N PHE A 395 4.60 -3.23 -3.92
CA PHE A 395 3.95 -2.71 -5.12
C PHE A 395 3.52 -1.26 -4.85
N THR A 396 4.21 -0.31 -5.49
CA THR A 396 3.89 1.13 -5.45
C THR A 396 2.84 1.49 -6.47
#